data_AF-A0A8H7KFH6-F1
#
_entry.id   AF-A0A8H7KFH6-F1
#
_cell.length_a   1.000
_cell.length_b   1.000
_cell.length_c   1.000
_cell.angle_alpha   90.00
_cell.angle_beta   90.00
_cell.angle_gamma   90.00
#
_symmetry.space_group_name_H-M   'P 1'
#
loop_
_entity.id
_entity.type
_entity.pdbx_description
1 polymer ?
#
loop_
_entity_poly.entity_id
_entity_poly.type
_entity_poly.pdbx_seq_one_letter_code
_entity_poly.pdbx_strand_id
1 'polypeptide(L)'
;MPIPTDKRGRAKPSDRAATLMAVPPTANVYIEFQDLLHSRQVCRSNFEQKKFYHTANIESWLSREKDGVRNVTTLASQIYMGPHTFPPSSDRILENPILFSILVEMGCGHMFDVFSRSIASSETLSNPFLKSHYESIIAYLKNEAVTLPKKYKTGAYGEVIDEFDQNRWAYVSLPIRYQGQATSYPQTILLPFFYMKKINSGGTAMVYHCKIEVDLVEPALRKILEPSMKNDPEHGSVGTTLEVTAFGH
;
A
#
# COMPACT_ATOMS: atom_id res chain seq x y z
N MET A 1 -20.01 23.48 -45.97
CA MET A 1 -21.40 23.25 -45.52
C MET A 1 -21.68 24.17 -44.34
N PRO A 2 -22.83 24.86 -44.26
CA PRO A 2 -23.10 25.81 -43.18
C PRO A 2 -23.40 25.08 -41.85
N ILE A 3 -22.83 25.59 -40.76
CA ILE A 3 -22.99 25.04 -39.40
C ILE A 3 -24.40 25.39 -38.88
N PRO A 4 -25.19 24.43 -38.36
CA PRO A 4 -26.52 24.72 -37.81
C PRO A 4 -26.42 25.55 -36.53
N THR A 5 -26.98 26.75 -36.54
CA THR A 5 -27.11 27.65 -35.37
C THR A 5 -28.51 27.57 -34.77
N ASP A 6 -28.63 27.94 -33.49
CA ASP A 6 -29.94 28.07 -32.84
C ASP A 6 -30.65 29.39 -33.24
N LYS A 7 -31.89 29.58 -32.76
CA LYS A 7 -32.71 30.79 -33.03
C LYS A 7 -32.10 32.11 -32.50
N ARG A 8 -30.90 32.07 -31.91
CA ARG A 8 -30.14 33.24 -31.43
C ARG A 8 -28.75 33.35 -32.06
N GLY A 9 -28.48 32.59 -33.14
CA GLY A 9 -27.24 32.71 -33.91
C GLY A 9 -26.00 32.17 -33.19
N ARG A 10 -26.16 31.37 -32.11
CA ARG A 10 -25.01 30.71 -31.47
C ARG A 10 -24.76 29.36 -32.13
N ALA A 11 -23.48 29.06 -32.37
CA ALA A 11 -23.03 27.75 -32.81
C ALA A 11 -23.48 26.71 -31.77
N LYS A 12 -24.24 25.69 -32.20
CA LYS A 12 -24.60 24.58 -31.32
C LYS A 12 -23.32 23.93 -30.79
N PRO A 13 -23.23 23.63 -29.48
CA PRO A 13 -22.15 22.78 -28.97
C PRO A 13 -22.15 21.49 -29.79
N SER A 14 -21.02 21.16 -30.40
CA SER A 14 -20.90 19.91 -31.15
C SER A 14 -21.06 18.76 -30.17
N ASP A 15 -21.94 17.80 -30.46
CA ASP A 15 -22.22 16.58 -29.68
C ASP A 15 -21.01 15.62 -29.55
N ARG A 16 -19.78 16.10 -29.75
CA ARG A 16 -18.53 15.35 -29.53
C ARG A 16 -17.97 15.45 -28.11
N ALA A 17 -18.66 16.10 -27.19
CA ALA A 17 -18.20 16.25 -25.80
C ALA A 17 -19.26 15.79 -24.79
N ALA A 18 -19.77 14.56 -24.94
CA ALA A 18 -20.50 13.87 -23.89
C ALA A 18 -20.62 12.36 -24.19
N THR A 19 -19.52 11.70 -24.52
CA THR A 19 -19.41 10.25 -24.24
C THR A 19 -18.77 10.10 -22.87
N LEU A 20 -19.44 10.65 -21.85
CA LEU A 20 -19.40 10.03 -20.54
C LEU A 20 -20.06 8.67 -20.75
N MET A 21 -19.25 7.64 -20.99
CA MET A 21 -19.75 6.28 -20.92
C MET A 21 -20.43 6.17 -19.56
N ALA A 22 -21.75 6.01 -19.59
CA ALA A 22 -22.50 5.51 -18.46
C ALA A 22 -21.91 4.13 -18.17
N VAL A 23 -20.95 4.09 -17.25
CA VAL A 23 -20.46 2.84 -16.70
C VAL A 23 -21.70 2.17 -16.11
N PRO A 24 -22.05 0.95 -16.55
CA PRO A 24 -23.18 0.23 -15.97
C PRO A 24 -22.95 0.08 -14.45
N PRO A 25 -23.94 -0.31 -13.64
CA PRO A 25 -23.73 -0.59 -12.24
C PRO A 25 -22.88 -1.87 -12.10
N THR A 26 -21.59 -1.76 -12.42
CA THR A 26 -20.57 -2.72 -12.08
C THR A 26 -20.52 -2.75 -10.56
N ALA A 27 -20.45 -3.97 -10.01
CA ALA A 27 -20.15 -4.19 -8.60
C ALA A 27 -19.14 -3.15 -8.10
N ASN A 28 -19.43 -2.59 -6.93
CA ASN A 28 -18.70 -1.43 -6.44
C ASN A 28 -17.24 -1.86 -6.15
N VAL A 29 -16.36 -1.71 -7.13
CA VAL A 29 -14.94 -2.09 -7.10
C VAL A 29 -14.24 -1.51 -5.87
N TYR A 30 -14.66 -0.33 -5.41
CA TYR A 30 -14.22 0.24 -4.14
C TYR A 30 -14.63 -0.62 -2.94
N ILE A 31 -15.87 -1.10 -2.86
CA ILE A 31 -16.30 -2.04 -1.80
C ILE A 31 -15.53 -3.36 -1.92
N GLU A 32 -15.39 -3.92 -3.12
CA GLU A 32 -14.63 -5.16 -3.32
C GLU A 32 -13.17 -5.02 -2.87
N PHE A 33 -12.56 -3.86 -3.13
CA PHE A 33 -11.21 -3.57 -2.68
C PHE A 33 -11.15 -3.41 -1.16
N GLN A 34 -12.12 -2.71 -0.55
CA GLN A 34 -12.21 -2.65 0.91
C GLN A 34 -12.37 -4.04 1.52
N ASP A 35 -13.21 -4.91 0.96
CA ASP A 35 -13.37 -6.28 1.43
C ASP A 35 -12.08 -7.10 1.27
N LEU A 36 -11.37 -6.92 0.16
CA LEU A 36 -10.06 -7.51 -0.06
C LEU A 36 -9.07 -7.09 1.04
N LEU A 37 -8.99 -5.79 1.35
CA LEU A 37 -8.11 -5.26 2.39
C LEU A 37 -8.43 -5.79 3.79
N HIS A 38 -9.64 -6.32 4.04
CA HIS A 38 -10.00 -6.96 5.31
C HIS A 38 -9.92 -8.49 5.28
N SER A 39 -9.65 -9.08 4.11
CA SER A 39 -9.54 -10.53 3.97
C SER A 39 -8.27 -11.07 4.62
N ARG A 40 -8.34 -12.25 5.26
CA ARG A 40 -7.16 -12.91 5.86
C ARG A 40 -6.05 -13.27 4.86
N GLN A 41 -6.39 -13.35 3.58
CA GLN A 41 -5.41 -13.62 2.52
C GLN A 41 -4.54 -12.39 2.24
N VAL A 42 -5.06 -11.18 2.49
CA VAL A 42 -4.35 -9.92 2.25
C VAL A 42 -3.90 -9.29 3.54
N CYS A 43 -4.79 -9.08 4.50
CA CYS A 43 -4.48 -8.51 5.81
C CYS A 43 -4.24 -9.59 6.85
N ARG A 44 -3.05 -9.58 7.42
CA ARG A 44 -2.64 -10.48 8.50
C ARG A 44 -2.02 -9.67 9.64
N SER A 45 -1.85 -10.28 10.80
CA SER A 45 -1.22 -9.62 11.95
C SER A 45 0.11 -10.28 12.28
N ASN A 46 1.11 -9.46 12.64
CA ASN A 46 2.38 -9.93 13.15
C ASN A 46 2.27 -10.31 14.65
N PHE A 47 3.39 -10.74 15.26
CA PHE A 47 3.43 -11.13 16.68
C PHE A 47 3.06 -10.00 17.66
N GLU A 48 3.22 -8.74 17.26
CA GLU A 48 2.85 -7.55 18.02
C GLU A 48 1.39 -7.11 17.77
N GLN A 49 0.59 -7.94 17.09
CA GLN A 49 -0.78 -7.62 16.67
C GLN A 49 -0.88 -6.45 15.68
N LYS A 50 0.21 -6.09 15.00
CA LYS A 50 0.22 -5.08 13.94
C LYS A 50 -0.19 -5.70 12.60
N LYS A 51 -1.14 -5.06 11.89
CA LYS A 51 -1.66 -5.50 10.60
C LYS A 51 -0.70 -5.23 9.43
N PHE A 52 -0.40 -6.21 8.62
CA PHE A 52 0.34 -6.03 7.37
C PHE A 52 -0.45 -6.54 6.18
N TYR A 53 -0.11 -6.03 4.99
CA TYR A 53 -0.69 -6.49 3.73
C TYR A 53 0.25 -7.39 2.95
N HIS A 54 -0.29 -8.45 2.39
CA HIS A 54 0.39 -9.26 1.40
C HIS A 54 0.43 -8.51 0.06
N THR A 55 1.55 -7.82 -0.21
CA THR A 55 1.72 -6.95 -1.39
C THR A 55 1.33 -7.63 -2.71
N ALA A 56 1.80 -8.86 -2.95
CA ALA A 56 1.50 -9.55 -4.20
C ALA A 56 0.00 -9.80 -4.44
N ASN A 57 -0.80 -10.00 -3.38
CA ASN A 57 -2.23 -10.19 -3.52
C ASN A 57 -2.94 -8.87 -3.87
N ILE A 58 -2.46 -7.75 -3.31
CA ILE A 58 -2.94 -6.41 -3.67
C ILE A 58 -2.58 -6.08 -5.12
N GLU A 59 -1.32 -6.28 -5.51
CA GLU A 59 -0.84 -6.04 -6.88
C GLU A 59 -1.60 -6.89 -7.90
N SER A 60 -1.76 -8.19 -7.61
CA SER A 60 -2.53 -9.11 -8.45
C SER A 60 -3.98 -8.67 -8.59
N TRP A 61 -4.59 -8.17 -7.52
CA TRP A 61 -5.98 -7.72 -7.58
C TRP A 61 -6.12 -6.40 -8.33
N LEU A 62 -5.23 -5.42 -8.08
CA LEU A 62 -5.23 -4.12 -8.75
C LEU A 62 -5.01 -4.27 -10.27
N SER A 63 -4.15 -5.21 -10.65
CA SER A 63 -3.81 -5.50 -12.05
C SER A 63 -4.83 -6.37 -12.77
N ARG A 64 -5.79 -6.97 -12.06
CA ARG A 64 -6.81 -7.83 -12.67
C ARG A 64 -7.64 -7.04 -13.66
N GLU A 65 -7.84 -7.60 -14.84
CA GLU A 65 -8.68 -7.03 -15.88
C GLU A 65 -10.06 -7.68 -15.90
N LYS A 66 -11.08 -6.85 -16.06
CA LYS A 66 -12.44 -7.28 -16.35
C LYS A 66 -12.96 -6.43 -17.50
N ASP A 67 -13.46 -7.08 -18.54
CA ASP A 67 -13.96 -6.42 -19.75
C ASP A 67 -12.95 -5.44 -20.39
N GLY A 68 -11.65 -5.77 -20.30
CA GLY A 68 -10.56 -4.96 -20.86
C GLY A 68 -10.15 -3.73 -20.02
N VAL A 69 -10.68 -3.57 -18.80
CA VAL A 69 -10.32 -2.50 -17.88
C VAL A 69 -9.70 -3.09 -16.61
N ARG A 70 -8.55 -2.55 -16.20
CA ARG A 70 -7.89 -2.94 -14.94
C ARG A 70 -8.70 -2.45 -13.74
N ASN A 71 -8.77 -3.26 -12.69
CA ASN A 71 -9.43 -2.90 -11.42
C ASN A 71 -8.95 -1.56 -10.86
N VAL A 72 -7.63 -1.30 -10.90
CA VAL A 72 -7.05 -0.03 -10.45
C VAL A 72 -7.61 1.19 -11.21
N THR A 73 -7.96 1.05 -12.48
CA THR A 73 -8.51 2.14 -13.29
C THR A 73 -9.93 2.45 -12.87
N THR A 74 -10.77 1.42 -12.69
CA THR A 74 -12.13 1.59 -12.17
C THR A 74 -12.11 2.13 -10.74
N LEU A 75 -11.23 1.61 -9.89
CA LEU A 75 -11.08 2.05 -8.50
C LEU A 75 -10.65 3.51 -8.39
N ALA A 76 -9.64 3.92 -9.17
CA ALA A 76 -9.23 5.32 -9.23
C ALA A 76 -10.39 6.21 -9.70
N SER A 77 -11.14 5.80 -10.72
CA SER A 77 -12.29 6.58 -11.18
C SER A 77 -13.37 6.77 -10.10
N GLN A 78 -13.58 5.76 -9.23
CA GLN A 78 -14.57 5.81 -8.14
C GLN A 78 -14.09 6.67 -6.95
N ILE A 79 -12.79 6.65 -6.66
CA ILE A 79 -12.21 7.45 -5.57
C ILE A 79 -12.11 8.93 -5.96
N TYR A 80 -11.82 9.20 -7.23
CA TYR A 80 -11.57 10.55 -7.75
C TYR A 80 -12.79 11.14 -8.50
N MET A 81 -14.03 10.76 -8.14
CA MET A 81 -15.26 11.24 -8.81
C MET A 81 -15.54 12.76 -8.66
N GLY A 82 -14.68 13.52 -7.97
CA GLY A 82 -14.81 14.97 -7.77
C GLY A 82 -13.94 15.83 -8.70
N PRO A 83 -14.05 17.17 -8.61
CA PRO A 83 -13.15 18.10 -9.30
C PRO A 83 -11.76 18.06 -8.65
N HIS A 84 -11.00 17.01 -8.94
CA HIS A 84 -9.60 16.90 -8.56
C HIS A 84 -8.75 17.47 -9.69
N THR A 85 -7.81 18.33 -9.33
CA THR A 85 -6.93 19.00 -10.28
C THR A 85 -6.08 18.00 -11.06
N PHE A 86 -5.72 16.86 -10.46
CA PHE A 86 -4.94 15.78 -11.08
C PHE A 86 -5.30 14.41 -10.45
N PRO A 87 -6.19 13.60 -11.03
CA PRO A 87 -6.30 12.20 -10.62
C PRO A 87 -4.99 11.48 -10.97
N PRO A 88 -4.38 10.71 -10.04
CA PRO A 88 -3.17 9.95 -10.32
C PRO A 88 -3.46 8.91 -11.40
N SER A 89 -2.50 8.67 -12.29
CA SER A 89 -2.61 7.58 -13.25
C SER A 89 -2.68 6.24 -12.51
N SER A 90 -3.40 5.28 -13.08
CA SER A 90 -3.42 3.91 -12.57
C SER A 90 -2.02 3.33 -12.41
N ASP A 91 -1.09 3.72 -13.28
CA ASP A 91 0.29 3.26 -13.25
C ASP A 91 1.04 3.77 -12.01
N ARG A 92 0.81 5.01 -11.58
CA ARG A 92 1.37 5.53 -10.32
C ARG A 92 0.87 4.77 -9.09
N ILE A 93 -0.40 4.36 -9.10
CA ILE A 93 -0.95 3.55 -8.01
C ILE A 93 -0.26 2.18 -7.98
N LEU A 94 0.00 1.58 -9.14
CA LEU A 94 0.71 0.31 -9.25
C LEU A 94 2.19 0.39 -8.88
N GLU A 95 2.83 1.56 -9.00
CA GLU A 95 4.20 1.79 -8.51
C GLU A 95 4.27 1.82 -6.97
N ASN A 96 3.18 2.20 -6.29
CA ASN A 96 3.12 2.24 -4.83
C ASN A 96 1.77 1.72 -4.28
N PRO A 97 1.49 0.42 -4.45
CA PRO A 97 0.18 -0.17 -4.12
C PRO A 97 -0.09 -0.19 -2.61
N ILE A 98 0.95 -0.29 -1.79
CA ILE A 98 0.83 -0.30 -0.33
C ILE A 98 0.44 1.07 0.22
N LEU A 99 1.10 2.14 -0.23
CA LEU A 99 0.72 3.51 0.16
C LEU A 99 -0.75 3.78 -0.19
N PHE A 100 -1.15 3.41 -1.40
CA PHE A 100 -2.52 3.58 -1.86
C PHE A 100 -3.51 2.80 -0.98
N SER A 101 -3.19 1.54 -0.65
CA SER A 101 -4.05 0.69 0.18
C SER A 101 -4.23 1.23 1.60
N ILE A 102 -3.15 1.71 2.23
CA ILE A 102 -3.22 2.37 3.55
C ILE A 102 -4.17 3.57 3.50
N LEU A 103 -4.00 4.43 2.49
CA LEU A 103 -4.85 5.61 2.34
C LEU A 103 -6.30 5.23 2.07
N VAL A 104 -6.58 4.17 1.31
CA VAL A 104 -7.95 3.67 1.09
C VAL A 104 -8.56 3.11 2.38
N GLU A 105 -7.82 2.32 3.17
CA GLU A 105 -8.30 1.83 4.49
C GLU A 105 -8.63 3.00 5.43
N MET A 106 -7.82 4.06 5.39
CA MET A 106 -8.08 5.30 6.13
C MET A 106 -9.25 6.13 5.58
N GLY A 107 -9.82 5.80 4.42
CA GLY A 107 -10.82 6.62 3.74
C GLY A 107 -10.25 7.91 3.12
N CYS A 108 -8.93 7.95 2.93
CA CYS A 108 -8.14 9.05 2.36
C CYS A 108 -7.55 8.69 0.98
N GLY A 109 -8.09 7.69 0.27
CA GLY A 109 -7.53 7.22 -1.00
C GLY A 109 -7.32 8.32 -2.04
N HIS A 110 -8.18 9.35 -2.04
CA HIS A 110 -8.07 10.52 -2.92
C HIS A 110 -6.84 11.38 -2.65
N MET A 111 -6.19 11.24 -1.50
CA MET A 111 -4.96 11.97 -1.13
C MET A 111 -3.67 11.32 -1.67
N PHE A 112 -3.77 10.19 -2.38
CA PHE A 112 -2.61 9.42 -2.81
C PHE A 112 -1.58 10.23 -3.61
N ASP A 113 -2.02 11.05 -4.58
CA ASP A 113 -1.07 11.84 -5.38
C ASP A 113 -0.19 12.73 -4.51
N VAL A 114 -0.77 13.38 -3.49
CA VAL A 114 -0.03 14.25 -2.57
C VAL A 114 0.99 13.46 -1.75
N PHE A 115 0.60 12.31 -1.18
CA PHE A 115 1.52 11.47 -0.42
C PHE A 115 2.64 10.89 -1.31
N SER A 116 2.31 10.50 -2.55
CA SER A 116 3.26 9.87 -3.48
C SER A 116 4.43 10.77 -3.86
N ARG A 117 4.29 12.10 -3.74
CA ARG A 117 5.38 13.07 -4.00
C ARG A 117 6.52 12.96 -2.99
N SER A 118 6.20 12.61 -1.76
CA SER A 118 7.18 12.41 -0.68
C SER A 118 7.49 10.93 -0.45
N ILE A 119 6.62 10.03 -0.93
CA ILE A 119 6.70 8.58 -0.70
C ILE A 119 6.61 7.87 -2.06
N ALA A 120 7.75 7.82 -2.75
CA ALA A 120 7.82 7.31 -4.12
C ALA A 120 7.70 5.78 -4.21
N SER A 121 8.07 5.05 -3.16
CA SER A 121 8.06 3.58 -3.15
C SER A 121 7.73 3.00 -1.78
N SER A 122 7.44 1.70 -1.76
CA SER A 122 7.25 0.94 -0.50
C SER A 122 8.51 0.95 0.38
N GLU A 123 9.70 1.11 -0.19
CA GLU A 123 10.95 1.25 0.57
C GLU A 123 10.97 2.56 1.37
N THR A 124 10.41 3.62 0.81
CA THR A 124 10.32 4.92 1.50
C THR A 124 9.37 4.87 2.70
N LEU A 125 8.30 4.06 2.61
CA LEU A 125 7.42 3.79 3.76
C LEU A 125 8.20 3.22 4.94
N SER A 126 9.22 2.39 4.66
CA SER A 126 10.06 1.76 5.67
C SER A 126 11.11 2.65 6.32
N ASN A 127 11.29 3.86 5.80
CA ASN A 127 12.32 4.76 6.27
C ASN A 127 11.96 5.30 7.68
N PRO A 128 12.84 5.10 8.70
CA PRO A 128 12.61 5.66 10.03
C PRO A 128 12.59 7.19 10.04
N PHE A 129 13.28 7.82 9.08
CA PHE A 129 13.33 9.27 8.93
C PHE A 129 12.16 9.84 8.13
N LEU A 130 11.18 9.02 7.70
CA LEU A 130 10.03 9.52 6.91
C LEU A 130 9.29 10.68 7.59
N LYS A 131 9.33 10.77 8.92
CA LYS A 131 8.76 11.87 9.70
C LYS A 131 9.24 13.25 9.27
N SER A 132 10.46 13.36 8.73
CA SER A 132 10.99 14.64 8.21
C SER A 132 10.21 15.18 7.01
N HIS A 133 9.48 14.31 6.30
CA HIS A 133 8.67 14.67 5.13
C HIS A 133 7.22 15.03 5.47
N TYR A 134 6.76 14.82 6.70
CA TYR A 134 5.36 15.01 7.08
C TYR A 134 4.90 16.46 6.98
N GLU A 135 5.74 17.41 7.38
CA GLU A 135 5.45 18.84 7.21
C GLU A 135 5.28 19.21 5.73
N SER A 136 6.08 18.61 4.83
CA SER A 136 5.93 18.82 3.39
C SER A 136 4.62 18.25 2.86
N ILE A 137 4.23 17.04 3.30
CA ILE A 137 2.93 16.44 2.91
C ILE A 137 1.78 17.34 3.37
N ILE A 138 1.81 17.83 4.62
CA ILE A 138 0.81 18.76 5.16
C ILE A 138 0.77 20.05 4.34
N ALA A 139 1.93 20.60 3.96
CA ALA A 139 2.01 21.80 3.14
C ALA A 139 1.36 21.58 1.76
N TYR A 140 1.60 20.45 1.11
CA TYR A 140 0.95 20.11 -0.16
C TYR A 140 -0.56 19.95 -0.01
N LEU A 141 -1.03 19.24 1.02
CA LEU A 141 -2.46 19.07 1.29
C LEU A 141 -3.17 20.42 1.50
N LYS A 142 -2.53 21.36 2.21
CA LYS A 142 -3.02 22.73 2.39
C LYS A 142 -3.06 23.50 1.08
N ASN A 143 -1.97 23.46 0.30
CA ASN A 143 -1.86 24.20 -0.97
C ASN A 143 -2.88 23.73 -2.00
N GLU A 144 -3.22 22.44 -2.00
CA GLU A 144 -4.20 21.86 -2.92
C GLU A 144 -5.64 21.90 -2.38
N ALA A 145 -5.85 22.44 -1.18
CA ALA A 145 -7.16 22.51 -0.51
C ALA A 145 -7.88 21.14 -0.49
N VAL A 146 -7.14 20.07 -0.19
CA VAL A 146 -7.65 18.70 -0.23
C VAL A 146 -8.76 18.49 0.80
N THR A 147 -9.92 18.02 0.37
CA THR A 147 -11.04 17.80 1.30
C THR A 147 -10.73 16.65 2.27
N LEU A 148 -10.87 16.90 3.57
CA LEU A 148 -10.71 15.89 4.61
C LEU A 148 -11.98 15.02 4.75
N PRO A 149 -11.84 13.70 4.99
CA PRO A 149 -12.94 12.85 5.40
C PRO A 149 -13.62 13.34 6.67
N LYS A 150 -14.94 13.10 6.80
CA LYS A 150 -15.77 13.55 7.93
C LYS A 150 -15.26 13.11 9.32
N LYS A 151 -14.44 12.05 9.39
CA LYS A 151 -13.87 11.56 10.65
C LYS A 151 -12.82 12.53 11.23
N TYR A 152 -12.15 13.31 10.39
CA TYR A 152 -11.18 14.34 10.80
C TYR A 152 -11.90 15.67 11.03
N LYS A 153 -12.58 15.78 12.18
CA LYS A 153 -13.53 16.86 12.48
C LYS A 153 -12.88 18.22 12.75
N THR A 154 -11.58 18.26 13.05
CA THR A 154 -10.88 19.49 13.45
C THR A 154 -10.17 20.20 12.30
N GLY A 155 -10.24 19.66 11.08
CA GLY A 155 -9.65 20.29 9.89
C GLY A 155 -8.11 20.23 9.83
N ALA A 156 -7.46 19.54 10.76
CA ALA A 156 -6.01 19.44 10.81
C ALA A 156 -5.52 18.22 10.03
N TYR A 157 -4.79 18.43 8.92
CA TYR A 157 -4.07 17.36 8.22
C TYR A 157 -3.09 16.59 9.12
N GLY A 158 -2.73 17.14 10.28
CA GLY A 158 -1.93 16.44 11.30
C GLY A 158 -2.59 15.14 11.77
N GLU A 159 -3.92 15.11 11.94
CA GLU A 159 -4.62 13.87 12.33
C GLU A 159 -4.50 12.77 11.26
N VAL A 160 -4.50 13.16 9.98
CA VAL A 160 -4.28 12.24 8.86
C VAL A 160 -2.85 11.69 8.90
N ILE A 161 -1.86 12.54 9.16
CA ILE A 161 -0.46 12.14 9.26
C ILE A 161 -0.23 11.22 10.47
N ASP A 162 -0.84 11.51 11.62
CA ASP A 162 -0.68 10.70 12.82
C ASP A 162 -1.28 9.31 12.63
N GLU A 163 -2.50 9.23 12.06
CA GLU A 163 -3.12 7.94 11.72
C GLU A 163 -2.30 7.21 10.64
N PHE A 164 -1.76 7.93 9.66
CA PHE A 164 -0.86 7.33 8.66
C PHE A 164 0.43 6.79 9.28
N ASP A 165 1.11 7.54 10.16
CA ASP A 165 2.34 7.09 10.83
C ASP A 165 2.08 5.88 11.73
N GLN A 166 0.94 5.83 12.41
CA GLN A 166 0.55 4.68 13.23
C GLN A 166 0.32 3.43 12.37
N ASN A 167 -0.37 3.60 11.24
CA ASN A 167 -0.69 2.51 10.35
C ASN A 167 0.54 2.02 9.59
N ARG A 168 1.37 2.90 9.01
CA ARG A 168 2.46 2.50 8.09
C ARG A 168 3.41 1.44 8.65
N TRP A 169 3.69 1.47 9.96
CA TRP A 169 4.62 0.54 10.63
C TRP A 169 4.09 -0.89 10.66
N ALA A 170 2.79 -1.03 10.56
CA ALA A 170 2.14 -2.31 10.45
C ALA A 170 2.37 -2.92 9.05
N TYR A 171 2.58 -2.10 8.01
CA TYR A 171 2.73 -2.51 6.60
C TYR A 171 4.18 -2.48 6.08
N VAL A 172 5.13 -2.12 6.94
CA VAL A 172 6.55 -1.99 6.64
C VAL A 172 7.28 -3.14 7.30
N SER A 173 8.09 -3.87 6.56
CA SER A 173 9.02 -4.79 7.22
C SER A 173 10.39 -4.18 7.39
N LEU A 174 11.03 -4.61 8.47
CA LEU A 174 12.38 -4.21 8.80
C LEU A 174 13.38 -5.01 7.95
N PRO A 175 14.38 -4.35 7.33
CA PRO A 175 15.39 -5.05 6.56
C PRO A 175 16.21 -5.98 7.47
N ILE A 176 16.32 -7.24 7.08
CA ILE A 176 17.16 -8.22 7.76
C ILE A 176 18.45 -8.39 6.99
N ARG A 177 19.58 -8.14 7.66
CA ARG A 177 20.91 -8.44 7.13
C ARG A 177 21.31 -9.83 7.56
N TYR A 178 21.50 -10.73 6.60
CA TYR A 178 22.12 -12.03 6.82
C TYR A 178 23.63 -11.87 6.93
N GLN A 179 24.24 -12.32 8.02
CA GLN A 179 25.69 -12.55 8.07
C GLN A 179 25.96 -14.03 7.80
N GLY A 180 26.80 -14.33 6.81
CA GLY A 180 27.28 -15.70 6.55
C GLY A 180 27.29 -16.16 5.09
N GLN A 181 26.69 -15.42 4.15
CA GLN A 181 26.85 -15.67 2.72
C GLN A 181 27.45 -14.45 2.03
N ALA A 182 28.43 -14.67 1.15
CA ALA A 182 29.11 -13.65 0.36
C ALA A 182 28.16 -12.88 -0.59
N THR A 183 26.95 -13.39 -0.79
CA THR A 183 25.85 -12.67 -1.42
C THR A 183 25.17 -11.79 -0.38
N SER A 184 25.54 -10.52 -0.32
CA SER A 184 24.63 -9.50 0.18
C SER A 184 23.37 -9.59 -0.67
N TYR A 185 22.27 -10.13 -0.13
CA TYR A 185 21.00 -10.03 -0.84
C TYR A 185 20.63 -8.55 -0.88
N PRO A 186 20.59 -7.92 -2.06
CA PRO A 186 19.99 -6.62 -2.17
C PRO A 186 18.49 -6.80 -1.93
N GLN A 187 17.87 -5.76 -1.36
CA GLN A 187 16.42 -5.57 -1.21
C GLN A 187 15.80 -6.16 0.07
N THR A 188 15.55 -5.24 1.00
CA THR A 188 14.26 -5.00 1.67
C THR A 188 13.33 -6.21 1.82
N ILE A 189 13.82 -7.27 2.49
CA ILE A 189 13.03 -8.48 2.68
C ILE A 189 11.88 -8.16 3.63
N LEU A 190 10.66 -8.20 3.07
CA LEU A 190 9.46 -7.94 3.83
C LEU A 190 9.09 -9.16 4.69
N LEU A 191 9.57 -9.22 5.95
CA LEU A 191 9.32 -10.34 6.86
C LEU A 191 8.32 -9.98 7.96
N PRO A 192 7.01 -10.24 7.76
CA PRO A 192 6.03 -10.21 8.82
C PRO A 192 6.19 -11.44 9.72
N PHE A 193 7.02 -11.32 10.75
CA PHE A 193 7.16 -12.37 11.75
C PHE A 193 5.86 -12.51 12.54
N PHE A 194 5.33 -13.73 12.64
CA PHE A 194 4.28 -14.03 13.61
C PHE A 194 4.85 -14.56 14.93
N TYR A 195 6.17 -14.76 14.98
CA TYR A 195 6.91 -15.10 16.20
C TYR A 195 8.32 -14.52 16.17
N MET A 196 8.76 -13.96 17.30
CA MET A 196 10.14 -13.50 17.53
C MET A 196 10.52 -13.77 18.98
N LYS A 197 11.61 -14.52 19.21
CA LYS A 197 12.16 -14.77 20.54
C LYS A 197 13.65 -14.51 20.54
N LYS A 198 14.12 -13.69 21.49
CA LYS A 198 15.55 -13.52 21.74
C LYS A 198 16.14 -14.82 22.26
N ILE A 199 17.18 -15.34 21.60
CA ILE A 199 17.81 -16.63 21.96
C ILE A 199 19.21 -16.49 22.55
N ASN A 200 19.86 -15.32 22.39
CA ASN A 200 21.17 -15.03 22.96
C ASN A 200 21.10 -13.80 23.89
N SER A 201 21.80 -13.89 25.03
CA SER A 201 22.22 -12.76 25.86
C SER A 201 23.72 -12.87 26.20
N GLY A 202 24.59 -12.55 25.25
CA GLY A 202 26.04 -12.59 25.38
C GLY A 202 26.74 -12.27 24.05
N GLY A 203 27.37 -11.09 23.98
CA GLY A 203 28.08 -10.55 22.81
C GLY A 203 27.46 -9.25 22.25
N THR A 204 28.18 -8.58 21.34
CA THR A 204 27.78 -7.31 20.70
C THR A 204 26.60 -7.44 19.72
N ALA A 205 26.12 -8.65 19.49
CA ALA A 205 25.07 -8.99 18.53
C ALA A 205 23.87 -9.62 19.25
N MET A 206 22.67 -9.08 19.04
CA MET A 206 21.43 -9.71 19.50
C MET A 206 20.94 -10.71 18.45
N VAL A 207 20.78 -11.97 18.86
CA VAL A 207 20.27 -13.05 17.99
C VAL A 207 18.81 -13.34 18.33
N TYR A 208 17.97 -13.33 17.30
CA TYR A 208 16.56 -13.67 17.41
C TYR A 208 16.23 -14.94 16.63
N HIS A 209 15.31 -15.71 17.18
CA HIS A 209 14.62 -16.80 16.51
C HIS A 209 13.26 -16.28 16.06
N CYS A 210 13.06 -16.22 14.75
CA CYS A 210 11.78 -15.82 14.19
C CYS A 210 11.09 -16.94 13.40
N LYS A 211 9.75 -16.91 13.35
CA LYS A 211 8.94 -17.75 12.44
C LYS A 211 8.17 -16.88 11.44
N ILE A 212 8.03 -17.37 10.21
CA ILE A 212 7.39 -16.66 9.09
C ILE A 212 6.58 -17.64 8.25
N GLU A 213 5.40 -17.21 7.79
CA GLU A 213 4.58 -18.00 6.89
C GLU A 213 5.24 -18.04 5.51
N VAL A 214 5.39 -19.24 4.94
CA VAL A 214 6.21 -19.47 3.75
C VAL A 214 5.70 -18.70 2.52
N ASP A 215 4.40 -18.52 2.41
CA ASP A 215 3.78 -17.76 1.32
C ASP A 215 4.16 -16.27 1.32
N LEU A 216 4.57 -15.73 2.47
CA LEU A 216 5.03 -14.34 2.64
C LEU A 216 6.51 -14.14 2.29
N VAL A 217 7.25 -15.24 2.13
CA VAL A 217 8.67 -15.21 1.80
C VAL A 217 8.84 -15.18 0.29
N GLU A 218 9.75 -14.38 -0.25
CA GLU A 218 10.04 -14.41 -1.69
C GLU A 218 10.62 -15.77 -2.14
N PRO A 219 10.37 -16.23 -3.37
CA PRO A 219 10.83 -17.54 -3.84
C PRO A 219 12.33 -17.78 -3.67
N ALA A 220 13.16 -16.75 -3.83
CA ALA A 220 14.61 -16.83 -3.66
C ALA A 220 15.00 -17.12 -2.20
N LEU A 221 14.36 -16.43 -1.26
CA LEU A 221 14.58 -16.65 0.17
C LEU A 221 13.94 -17.98 0.64
N ARG A 222 12.80 -18.41 0.07
CA ARG A 222 12.20 -19.72 0.38
C ARG A 222 13.18 -20.86 0.18
N LYS A 223 13.97 -20.84 -0.90
CA LYS A 223 15.02 -21.85 -1.16
C LYS A 223 16.10 -21.87 -0.09
N ILE A 224 16.45 -20.71 0.46
CA ILE A 224 17.45 -20.59 1.54
C ILE A 224 16.85 -21.10 2.86
N LEU A 225 15.56 -20.88 3.09
CA LEU A 225 14.83 -21.34 4.27
C LEU A 225 14.44 -22.81 4.23
N GLU A 226 14.52 -23.47 3.07
CA GLU A 226 14.11 -24.86 2.87
C GLU A 226 14.62 -25.82 3.97
N PRO A 227 15.90 -25.73 4.41
CA PRO A 227 16.41 -26.59 5.50
C PRO A 227 15.78 -26.31 6.88
N SER A 228 15.18 -25.14 7.09
CA SER A 228 14.54 -24.73 8.35
C SER A 228 13.01 -24.75 8.30
N MET A 229 12.40 -25.22 7.21
CA MET A 229 10.94 -25.34 7.09
C MET A 229 10.37 -26.41 8.04
N LYS A 230 9.30 -26.07 8.75
CA LYS A 230 8.51 -27.03 9.55
C LYS A 230 7.02 -26.73 9.33
N ASN A 231 6.17 -27.69 9.65
CA ASN A 231 4.73 -27.45 9.68
C ASN A 231 4.35 -26.95 11.08
N ASP A 232 3.65 -25.81 11.13
CA ASP A 232 3.05 -25.23 12.33
C ASP A 232 1.53 -25.51 12.31
N PRO A 233 0.95 -26.05 13.40
CA PRO A 233 -0.48 -26.39 13.44
C PRO A 233 -1.42 -25.20 13.23
N GLU A 234 -1.00 -23.98 13.58
CA GLU A 234 -1.83 -22.77 13.50
C GLU A 234 -1.65 -22.04 12.16
N HIS A 235 -0.43 -22.09 11.58
CA HIS A 235 -0.04 -21.28 10.44
C HIS A 235 0.35 -22.07 9.17
N GLY A 236 0.23 -23.40 9.16
CA GLY A 236 0.56 -24.24 8.00
C GLY A 236 2.07 -24.43 7.83
N SER A 237 2.58 -24.40 6.59
CA SER A 237 4.03 -24.52 6.37
C SER A 237 4.74 -23.22 6.75
N VAL A 238 5.69 -23.30 7.69
CA VAL A 238 6.42 -22.15 8.23
C VAL A 238 7.92 -22.29 7.99
N GLY A 239 8.57 -21.18 7.65
CA GLY A 239 10.02 -21.07 7.77
C GLY A 239 10.34 -20.90 9.25
N THR A 240 10.95 -21.91 9.88
CA THR A 240 10.90 -22.01 11.34
C THR A 240 12.03 -21.27 12.02
N THR A 241 13.15 -21.02 11.34
CA THR A 241 14.30 -20.42 11.99
C THR A 241 15.02 -19.52 11.03
N LEU A 242 14.88 -18.22 11.27
CA LEU A 242 15.82 -17.22 10.82
C LEU A 242 16.57 -16.69 12.04
N GLU A 243 17.88 -16.92 12.04
CA GLU A 243 18.80 -16.27 12.97
C GLU A 243 19.06 -14.87 12.45
N VAL A 244 18.43 -13.90 13.10
CA VAL A 244 18.56 -12.49 12.74
C VAL A 244 19.51 -11.87 13.74
N THR A 245 20.66 -11.39 13.25
CA THR A 245 21.50 -10.47 14.00
C THR A 245 21.01 -9.04 13.78
N ALA A 246 20.28 -8.50 14.74
CA ALA A 246 19.95 -7.07 14.74
C ALA A 246 21.06 -6.32 15.48
N PHE A 247 21.69 -5.35 14.81
CA PHE A 247 22.53 -4.39 15.48
C PHE A 247 21.63 -3.36 16.15
N GLY A 248 21.78 -3.22 17.47
CA GLY A 248 21.03 -2.22 18.24
C GLY A 248 21.29 -0.82 17.69
N HIS A 249 20.21 -0.04 17.58
CA HIS A 249 20.28 1.41 17.60
C HIS A 249 20.60 1.88 19.02
#